data_AF-A0A7V6A4T5-F1
#
_entry.id   AF-A0A7V6A4T5-F1
#
_cell.length_a   1.000
_cell.length_b   1.000
_cell.length_c   1.000
_cell.angle_alpha   90.00
_cell.angle_beta   90.00
_cell.angle_gamma   90.00
#
_symmetry.space_group_name_H-M   'P 1'
#
loop_
_entity.id
_entity.type
_entity.pdbx_description
1 polymer ?
#
loop_
_entity_poly.entity_id
_entity_poly.type
_entity_poly.pdbx_seq_one_letter_code
_entity_poly.pdbx_strand_id
1 'polypeptide(L)'
;MPCTPSLYRFCPCCGGLLAKEIRSGRLRLVCQDCHEILYVNPAVGVAVIVRRGEEVLWGRRRSGPYASRWCIPCGYVEWGEEVRAAAAREFQEETGLVVEIGPILSGHSNFHDRQRLTVGLWFIGKVVGGTLAPGDDLDRVGFYPLSSPPAPLAFPTDALVVEELRDGKISLIPDSAGALRACCLKPLPG
;
A
#
# COMPACT_ATOMS: atom_id res chain seq x y z
N MET A 1 -8.36 18.50 -12.78
CA MET A 1 -8.39 18.53 -11.29
C MET A 1 -8.38 17.10 -10.80
N PRO A 2 -7.49 16.70 -9.88
CA PRO A 2 -7.53 15.37 -9.30
C PRO A 2 -8.84 15.18 -8.51
N CYS A 3 -9.45 14.02 -8.66
CA CYS A 3 -10.61 13.60 -7.86
C CYS A 3 -10.11 13.40 -6.42
N THR A 4 -10.34 14.37 -5.53
CA THR A 4 -9.91 14.28 -4.13
C THR A 4 -11.12 14.19 -3.22
N PRO A 5 -11.08 13.35 -2.19
CA PRO A 5 -12.28 13.10 -1.39
C PRO A 5 -12.84 14.34 -0.68
N SER A 6 -12.00 15.34 -0.40
CA SER A 6 -12.43 16.62 0.18
C SER A 6 -13.20 17.54 -0.78
N LEU A 7 -13.27 17.16 -2.06
CA LEU A 7 -13.95 17.88 -3.15
C LEU A 7 -15.19 17.15 -3.67
N TYR A 8 -15.59 16.01 -3.10
CA TYR A 8 -16.80 15.31 -3.54
C TYR A 8 -18.04 16.18 -3.30
N ARG A 9 -18.79 16.43 -4.38
CA ARG A 9 -19.97 17.32 -4.37
C ARG A 9 -21.30 16.58 -4.39
N PHE A 10 -21.33 15.37 -4.94
CA PHE A 10 -22.55 14.60 -5.15
C PHE A 10 -22.44 13.24 -4.46
N CYS A 11 -23.54 12.78 -3.88
CA CYS A 11 -23.66 11.51 -3.19
C CYS A 11 -23.63 10.36 -4.19
N PRO A 12 -22.75 9.35 -4.02
CA PRO A 12 -22.72 8.19 -4.90
C PRO A 12 -23.95 7.28 -4.77
N CYS A 13 -24.73 7.40 -3.68
CA CYS A 13 -25.92 6.58 -3.44
C CYS A 13 -27.17 7.09 -4.17
N CYS A 14 -27.40 8.42 -4.19
CA CYS A 14 -28.63 9.00 -4.72
C CYS A 14 -28.45 10.20 -5.65
N GLY A 15 -27.22 10.70 -5.85
CA GLY A 15 -26.94 11.89 -6.67
C GLY A 15 -27.14 13.24 -5.97
N GLY A 16 -27.64 13.25 -4.73
CA GLY A 16 -27.88 14.47 -3.95
C GLY A 16 -26.61 15.24 -3.57
N LEU A 17 -26.73 16.51 -3.19
CA LEU A 17 -25.58 17.33 -2.80
C LEU A 17 -24.98 16.87 -1.47
N LEU A 18 -23.65 16.88 -1.38
CA LEU A 18 -22.90 16.63 -0.14
C LEU A 18 -22.57 17.96 0.55
N ALA A 19 -22.83 18.03 1.85
CA ALA A 19 -22.41 19.13 2.71
C ALA A 19 -21.41 18.65 3.77
N LYS A 20 -20.58 19.56 4.27
CA LYS A 20 -19.65 19.31 5.37
C LYS A 20 -20.36 19.58 6.69
N GLU A 21 -20.57 18.55 7.50
CA GLU A 21 -21.27 18.66 8.78
C GLU A 21 -20.48 17.98 9.90
N ILE A 22 -20.65 18.47 11.14
CA ILE A 22 -20.09 17.80 12.31
C ILE A 22 -21.03 16.65 12.70
N ARG A 23 -20.51 15.42 12.68
CA ARG A 23 -21.18 14.20 13.17
C ARG A 23 -20.21 13.44 14.06
N SER A 24 -20.65 13.09 15.26
CA SER A 24 -19.82 12.40 16.28
C SER A 24 -18.48 13.10 16.53
N GLY A 25 -18.49 14.45 16.62
CA GLY A 25 -17.30 15.26 16.90
C GLY A 25 -16.30 15.39 15.74
N ARG A 26 -16.60 14.89 14.54
CA ARG A 26 -15.72 15.01 13.36
C ARG A 26 -16.46 15.61 12.17
N LEU A 27 -15.72 16.33 11.32
CA LEU A 27 -16.25 16.82 10.05
C LEU A 27 -16.46 15.65 9.08
N ARG A 28 -17.66 15.52 8.53
CA ARG A 28 -18.07 14.47 7.60
C ARG A 28 -18.73 15.08 6.37
N LEU A 29 -18.67 14.37 5.25
CA LEU A 29 -19.51 14.66 4.10
C LEU A 29 -20.84 13.93 4.29
N VAL A 30 -21.93 14.67 4.30
CA VAL A 30 -23.28 14.14 4.54
C VAL A 30 -24.17 14.55 3.37
N CYS A 31 -24.87 13.58 2.79
CA CYS A 31 -25.83 13.85 1.73
C CYS A 31 -27.03 14.62 2.30
N GLN A 32 -27.45 15.68 1.62
CA GLN A 32 -28.60 16.49 2.05
C GLN A 32 -29.96 15.85 1.70
N ASP A 33 -29.98 14.81 0.86
CA ASP A 33 -31.21 14.16 0.40
C ASP A 33 -31.46 12.84 1.14
N CYS A 34 -30.48 11.92 1.11
CA CYS A 34 -30.61 10.61 1.76
C CYS A 34 -29.96 10.54 3.15
N HIS A 35 -29.29 11.60 3.60
CA HIS A 35 -28.58 11.69 4.89
C HIS A 35 -27.43 10.69 5.10
N GLU A 36 -27.02 9.98 4.05
CA GLU A 36 -25.90 9.04 4.12
C GLU A 36 -24.58 9.78 4.38
N ILE A 37 -23.74 9.18 5.23
CA ILE A 37 -22.42 9.71 5.56
C ILE A 37 -21.39 9.12 4.60
N LEU A 38 -20.79 9.96 3.76
CA LEU A 38 -19.70 9.55 2.91
C LEU A 38 -18.38 9.56 3.69
N TYR A 39 -17.91 8.37 4.05
CA TYR A 39 -16.62 8.18 4.69
C TYR A 39 -15.48 8.29 3.67
N VAL A 40 -14.54 9.19 3.96
CA VAL A 40 -13.27 9.29 3.26
C VAL A 40 -12.25 8.43 4.01
N ASN A 41 -11.88 7.30 3.42
CA ASN A 41 -10.94 6.37 4.01
C ASN A 41 -9.57 6.48 3.32
N PRO A 42 -8.45 6.29 4.07
CA PRO A 42 -7.15 6.10 3.44
C PRO A 42 -7.15 4.85 2.56
N ALA A 43 -6.43 4.89 1.44
CA ALA A 43 -6.18 3.69 0.65
C ALA A 43 -5.12 2.82 1.33
N VAL A 44 -5.12 1.51 1.07
CA VAL A 44 -4.08 0.60 1.56
C VAL A 44 -3.04 0.42 0.45
N GLY A 45 -1.78 0.70 0.77
CA GLY A 45 -0.63 0.38 -0.05
C GLY A 45 0.13 -0.80 0.53
N VAL A 46 0.70 -1.62 -0.33
CA VAL A 46 1.50 -2.79 0.04
C VAL A 46 2.84 -2.73 -0.65
N ALA A 47 3.88 -3.13 0.05
CA ALA A 47 5.26 -3.16 -0.44
C ALA A 47 5.93 -4.48 -0.03
N VAL A 48 6.88 -4.95 -0.83
CA VAL A 48 7.60 -6.20 -0.53
C VAL A 48 9.10 -5.95 -0.48
N ILE A 49 9.68 -6.36 0.64
CA ILE A 49 11.10 -6.28 0.91
C ILE A 49 11.72 -7.62 0.60
N VAL A 50 12.52 -7.67 -0.46
CA VAL A 50 13.34 -8.82 -0.79
C VAL A 50 14.79 -8.52 -0.46
N ARG A 51 15.44 -9.41 0.30
CA ARG A 51 16.86 -9.32 0.65
C ARG A 51 17.70 -10.34 -0.11
N ARG A 52 18.92 -9.93 -0.46
CA ARG A 52 20.00 -10.80 -0.91
C ARG A 52 21.24 -10.50 -0.06
N GLY A 53 21.40 -11.25 1.03
CA GLY A 53 22.41 -10.93 2.05
C GLY A 53 22.16 -9.55 2.67
N GLU A 54 23.13 -8.65 2.54
CA GLU A 54 23.05 -7.26 3.03
C GLU A 54 22.45 -6.29 2.01
N GLU A 55 21.95 -6.78 0.88
CA GLU A 55 21.29 -5.96 -0.14
C GLU A 55 19.77 -6.10 -0.09
N VAL A 56 19.06 -5.03 -0.46
CA VAL A 56 17.61 -4.96 -0.61
C VAL A 56 17.28 -4.63 -2.07
N LEU A 57 16.19 -5.19 -2.60
CA LEU A 57 15.70 -4.84 -3.93
C LEU A 57 14.98 -3.48 -3.92
N TRP A 58 15.35 -2.62 -4.87
CA TRP A 58 14.75 -1.31 -5.09
C TRP A 58 14.27 -1.15 -6.52
N GLY A 59 13.21 -0.36 -6.69
CA GLY A 59 12.67 0.09 -7.97
C GLY A 59 12.86 1.59 -8.16
N ARG A 60 13.16 2.04 -9.39
CA ARG A 60 13.18 3.46 -9.75
C ARG A 60 11.97 3.80 -10.60
N ARG A 61 11.18 4.77 -10.13
CA ARG A 61 9.92 5.16 -10.79
C ARG A 61 10.17 5.87 -12.12
N ARG A 62 9.47 5.45 -13.16
CA ARG A 62 9.53 5.97 -14.53
C ARG A 62 8.86 7.35 -14.65
N SER A 63 7.69 7.52 -14.03
CA SER A 63 6.83 8.68 -14.22
C SER A 63 6.10 9.13 -12.94
N GLY A 64 5.36 10.23 -13.05
CA GLY A 64 4.56 10.81 -11.96
C GLY A 64 5.33 11.76 -11.04
N PRO A 65 4.74 12.18 -9.92
CA PRO A 65 5.33 13.16 -8.99
C PRO A 65 6.70 12.73 -8.41
N TYR A 66 7.00 11.44 -8.46
CA TYR A 66 8.21 10.82 -7.93
C TYR A 66 9.09 10.19 -9.01
N ALA A 67 8.98 10.63 -10.27
CA ALA A 67 9.81 10.15 -11.36
C ALA A 67 11.31 10.26 -11.04
N SER A 68 12.09 9.27 -11.48
CA SER A 68 13.53 9.10 -11.20
C SER A 68 13.92 8.92 -9.74
N ARG A 69 12.96 8.77 -8.82
CA ARG A 69 13.21 8.45 -7.41
C ARG A 69 13.07 6.94 -7.16
N TRP A 70 13.71 6.47 -6.11
CA TRP A 70 13.74 5.06 -5.73
C TRP A 70 12.73 4.74 -4.63
N CYS A 71 12.10 3.58 -4.70
CA CYS A 71 11.23 3.05 -3.66
C CYS A 71 11.42 1.54 -3.53
N ILE A 72 10.97 1.01 -2.39
CA ILE A 72 10.70 -0.42 -2.27
C ILE A 72 9.52 -0.72 -3.21
N PRO A 73 9.57 -1.78 -4.04
CA PRO A 73 8.47 -2.08 -4.97
C PRO A 73 7.14 -2.22 -4.21
N CYS A 74 6.13 -1.49 -4.69
CA CYS A 74 4.90 -1.24 -3.95
C CYS A 74 3.74 -0.80 -4.85
N GLY A 75 2.52 -1.11 -4.42
CA GLY A 75 1.30 -0.71 -5.12
C GLY A 75 0.07 -0.68 -4.21
N TYR A 76 -1.10 -0.54 -4.80
CA TYR A 76 -2.36 -0.43 -4.06
C TYR A 76 -3.06 -1.78 -3.94
N VAL A 77 -3.77 -1.97 -2.84
CA VAL A 77 -4.69 -3.12 -2.70
C VAL A 77 -5.96 -2.81 -3.46
N GLU A 78 -6.36 -3.70 -4.37
CA GLU A 78 -7.60 -3.57 -5.11
C GLU A 78 -8.82 -3.96 -4.27
N TRP A 79 -10.00 -3.47 -4.68
CA TRP A 79 -11.23 -3.77 -3.95
C TRP A 79 -11.54 -5.28 -3.96
N GLY A 80 -11.67 -5.87 -2.77
CA GLY A 80 -11.92 -7.31 -2.62
C GLY A 80 -10.67 -8.19 -2.72
N GLU A 81 -9.49 -7.60 -2.90
CA GLU A 81 -8.22 -8.30 -2.94
C GLU A 81 -7.65 -8.56 -1.53
N GLU A 82 -7.04 -9.71 -1.33
CA GLU A 82 -6.31 -10.02 -0.10
C GLU A 82 -4.95 -9.28 -0.09
N VAL A 83 -4.54 -8.73 1.04
CA VAL A 83 -3.38 -7.81 1.13
C VAL A 83 -2.05 -8.46 0.72
N ARG A 84 -1.84 -9.75 0.99
CA ARG A 84 -0.63 -10.48 0.56
C ARG A 84 -0.70 -10.85 -0.92
N ALA A 85 -1.89 -11.19 -1.42
CA ALA A 85 -2.12 -11.40 -2.85
C ALA A 85 -1.81 -10.12 -3.64
N ALA A 86 -2.28 -8.97 -3.16
CA ALA A 86 -1.94 -7.67 -3.72
C ALA A 86 -0.42 -7.43 -3.70
N ALA A 87 0.23 -7.68 -2.56
CA ALA A 87 1.68 -7.49 -2.43
C ALA A 87 2.47 -8.38 -3.41
N ALA A 88 2.05 -9.63 -3.62
CA ALA A 88 2.67 -10.54 -4.57
C ALA A 88 2.44 -10.10 -6.02
N ARG A 89 1.22 -9.69 -6.37
CA ARG A 89 0.86 -9.20 -7.71
C ARG A 89 1.66 -7.95 -8.08
N GLU A 90 1.57 -6.92 -7.26
CA GLU A 90 2.27 -5.64 -7.48
C GLU A 90 3.78 -5.85 -7.62
N PHE A 91 4.37 -6.66 -6.73
CA PHE A 91 5.80 -6.95 -6.80
C PHE A 91 6.20 -7.67 -8.10
N GLN A 92 5.38 -8.62 -8.56
CA GLN A 92 5.62 -9.32 -9.82
C GLN A 92 5.48 -8.39 -11.02
N GLU A 93 4.46 -7.54 -11.05
CA GLU A 93 4.20 -6.57 -12.12
C GLU A 93 5.36 -5.56 -12.25
N GLU A 94 5.90 -5.08 -11.13
CA GLU A 94 6.98 -4.10 -11.11
C GLU A 94 8.39 -4.68 -11.33
N THR A 95 8.64 -5.93 -10.93
CA THR A 95 10.01 -6.49 -10.88
C THR A 95 10.23 -7.77 -11.70
N GLY A 96 9.16 -8.40 -12.20
CA GLY A 96 9.21 -9.68 -12.88
C GLY A 96 9.55 -10.89 -11.99
N LEU A 97 9.75 -10.68 -10.68
CA LEU A 97 10.05 -11.73 -9.72
C LEU A 97 8.78 -12.27 -9.05
N VAL A 98 8.76 -13.58 -8.82
CA VAL A 98 7.70 -14.25 -8.05
C VAL A 98 8.19 -14.44 -6.63
N VAL A 99 7.38 -14.02 -5.66
CA VAL A 99 7.72 -14.04 -4.24
C VAL A 99 6.69 -14.80 -3.41
N GLU A 100 7.18 -15.54 -2.42
CA GLU A 100 6.39 -15.97 -1.28
C GLU A 100 6.33 -14.84 -0.26
N ILE A 101 5.12 -14.40 0.12
CA ILE A 101 4.91 -13.28 1.03
C ILE A 101 4.91 -13.77 2.47
N GLY A 102 5.94 -13.39 3.21
CA GLY A 102 6.15 -13.68 4.63
C GLY A 102 5.55 -12.60 5.56
N PRO A 103 6.00 -12.48 6.81
CA PRO A 103 5.39 -11.59 7.80
C PRO A 103 5.47 -10.11 7.42
N ILE A 104 4.65 -9.29 8.07
CA ILE A 104 4.73 -7.83 7.97
C ILE A 104 5.95 -7.36 8.76
N LEU A 105 6.87 -6.66 8.11
CA LEU A 105 7.92 -5.93 8.81
C LEU A 105 7.31 -4.74 9.54
N SER A 106 6.58 -3.91 8.81
CA SER A 106 6.12 -2.61 9.29
C SER A 106 4.80 -2.15 8.69
N GLY A 107 4.16 -1.23 9.41
CA GLY A 107 2.94 -0.55 9.00
C GLY A 107 3.01 0.93 9.35
N HIS A 108 2.80 1.79 8.36
CA HIS A 108 2.91 3.24 8.55
C HIS A 108 1.76 3.99 7.87
N SER A 109 1.35 5.10 8.47
CA SER A 109 0.49 6.07 7.79
C SER A 109 1.34 6.98 6.90
N ASN A 110 0.93 7.13 5.64
CA ASN A 110 1.55 8.00 4.66
C ASN A 110 0.71 9.27 4.50
N PHE A 111 1.29 10.40 4.90
CA PHE A 111 0.67 11.73 4.79
C PHE A 111 1.35 12.62 3.74
N HIS A 112 2.27 12.06 2.94
CA HIS A 112 3.06 12.82 1.97
C HIS A 112 2.21 13.38 0.83
N ASP A 113 1.10 12.70 0.48
CA ASP A 113 0.06 13.24 -0.40
C ASP A 113 -1.19 13.60 0.44
N ARG A 114 -1.41 14.91 0.67
CA ARG A 114 -2.57 15.41 1.43
C ARG A 114 -3.91 15.14 0.74
N GLN A 115 -3.88 14.82 -0.55
CA GLN A 115 -5.06 14.51 -1.34
C GLN A 115 -5.39 13.01 -1.32
N ARG A 116 -4.39 12.17 -1.03
CA ARG A 116 -4.50 10.70 -1.02
C ARG A 116 -3.73 10.15 0.17
N LEU A 117 -4.40 10.09 1.31
CA LEU A 117 -3.84 9.45 2.48
C LEU A 117 -3.78 7.94 2.23
N THR A 118 -2.67 7.32 2.60
CA THR A 118 -2.53 5.87 2.50
C THR A 118 -2.01 5.27 3.81
N VAL A 119 -2.32 4.01 4.05
CA VAL A 119 -1.64 3.18 5.04
C VAL A 119 -0.79 2.18 4.27
N GLY A 120 0.52 2.21 4.48
CA GLY A 120 1.47 1.28 3.86
C GLY A 120 1.72 0.07 4.77
N LEU A 121 1.78 -1.12 4.17
CA LEU A 121 2.21 -2.36 4.80
C LEU A 121 3.43 -2.91 4.04
N TRP A 122 4.55 -3.11 4.74
CA TRP A 122 5.76 -3.68 4.16
C TRP A 122 5.91 -5.12 4.60
N PHE A 123 5.91 -6.04 3.64
CA PHE A 123 6.07 -7.47 3.87
C PHE A 123 7.50 -7.93 3.61
N ILE A 124 7.96 -8.94 4.33
CA ILE A 124 9.17 -9.67 3.94
C ILE A 124 8.81 -10.66 2.84
N GLY A 125 9.51 -10.59 1.70
CA GLY A 125 9.34 -11.50 0.58
C GLY A 125 10.52 -12.43 0.39
N LYS A 126 10.25 -13.65 -0.06
CA LYS A 126 11.27 -14.60 -0.51
C LYS A 126 11.06 -14.91 -1.98
N VAL A 127 12.08 -14.66 -2.81
CA VAL A 127 12.01 -14.98 -4.25
C VAL A 127 11.96 -16.50 -4.43
N VAL A 128 10.96 -16.95 -5.19
CA VAL A 128 10.74 -18.37 -5.54
C VAL A 128 10.75 -18.61 -7.05
N GLY A 129 10.81 -17.56 -7.87
CA GLY A 129 10.90 -17.68 -9.32
C GLY A 129 10.90 -16.32 -10.03
N GLY A 130 10.75 -16.37 -11.36
CA GLY A 130 10.72 -15.18 -12.22
C GLY A 130 12.10 -14.73 -12.70
N THR A 131 12.15 -13.58 -13.36
CA THR A 131 13.39 -12.98 -13.86
C THR A 131 13.34 -11.48 -13.59
N LEU A 132 14.40 -10.97 -12.96
CA LEU A 132 14.46 -9.56 -12.56
C LEU A 132 14.48 -8.66 -13.80
N ALA A 133 13.43 -7.88 -13.98
CA ALA A 133 13.32 -6.86 -15.02
C ALA A 133 12.37 -5.75 -14.55
N PRO A 134 12.64 -4.47 -14.86
CA PRO A 134 11.71 -3.41 -14.52
C PRO A 134 10.43 -3.58 -15.34
N GLY A 135 9.29 -3.56 -14.65
CA GLY A 135 7.96 -3.59 -15.23
C GLY A 135 7.13 -2.39 -14.79
N ASP A 136 5.94 -2.27 -15.38
CA ASP A 136 4.94 -1.25 -15.09
C ASP A 136 5.52 0.17 -14.91
N ASP A 137 5.36 0.75 -13.72
CA ASP A 137 5.78 2.09 -13.34
C ASP A 137 7.29 2.23 -13.07
N LEU A 138 8.06 1.16 -13.16
CA LEU A 138 9.50 1.17 -12.95
C LEU A 138 10.29 1.23 -14.26
N ASP A 139 11.41 1.96 -14.24
CA ASP A 139 12.37 1.98 -15.35
C ASP A 139 13.73 1.35 -15.00
N ARG A 140 13.97 1.10 -13.70
CA ARG A 140 15.12 0.32 -13.20
C ARG A 140 14.70 -0.46 -11.97
N VAL A 141 15.30 -1.62 -11.81
CA VAL A 141 15.25 -2.42 -10.59
C VAL A 141 16.66 -2.90 -10.28
N GLY A 142 17.01 -2.99 -9.00
CA GLY A 142 18.35 -3.39 -8.60
C GLY A 142 18.48 -3.68 -7.11
N PHE A 143 19.38 -4.59 -6.78
CA PHE A 143 19.80 -4.81 -5.40
C PHE A 143 20.82 -3.75 -5.01
N TYR A 144 20.61 -3.11 -3.86
CA TYR A 144 21.52 -2.12 -3.30
C TYR A 144 21.78 -2.43 -1.83
N PRO A 145 22.99 -2.16 -1.31
CA PRO A 145 23.31 -2.38 0.10
C PRO A 145 22.34 -1.67 1.04
N LEU A 146 21.87 -2.37 2.08
CA LEU A 146 21.03 -1.80 3.13
C LEU A 146 21.73 -0.63 3.85
N SER A 147 23.06 -0.67 3.94
CA SER A 147 23.88 0.40 4.50
C SER A 147 23.94 1.64 3.61
N SER A 148 23.70 1.50 2.30
CA SER A 148 23.81 2.56 1.29
C SER A 148 22.68 2.45 0.26
N PRO A 149 21.41 2.73 0.66
CA PRO A 149 20.27 2.65 -0.23
C PRO A 149 20.40 3.66 -1.38
N PRO A 150 19.75 3.40 -2.53
CA PRO A 150 19.81 4.31 -3.66
C PRO A 150 19.09 5.63 -3.35
N ALA A 151 19.51 6.71 -4.00
CA ALA A 151 18.98 8.04 -3.78
C ALA A 151 18.67 8.76 -5.11
N PRO A 152 17.74 9.72 -5.13
CA PRO A 152 16.84 10.12 -4.03
C PRO A 152 15.68 9.12 -3.82
N LEU A 153 15.23 8.96 -2.58
CA LEU A 153 14.04 8.16 -2.26
C LEU A 153 12.73 8.88 -2.65
N ALA A 154 11.74 8.10 -3.07
CA ALA A 154 10.40 8.56 -3.42
C ALA A 154 9.58 8.87 -2.16
N PHE A 155 9.61 7.97 -1.19
CA PHE A 155 8.79 8.03 0.01
C PHE A 155 9.64 8.16 1.28
N PRO A 156 9.34 9.10 2.19
CA PRO A 156 10.03 9.19 3.48
C PRO A 156 9.87 7.93 4.34
N THR A 157 8.77 7.19 4.18
CA THR A 157 8.51 5.95 4.92
C THR A 157 9.44 4.80 4.52
N ASP A 158 9.99 4.80 3.30
CA ASP A 158 11.02 3.82 2.92
C ASP A 158 12.31 4.03 3.73
N ALA A 159 12.62 5.26 4.15
CA ALA A 159 13.76 5.53 5.03
C ALA A 159 13.54 4.95 6.44
N LEU A 160 12.33 5.08 6.99
CA LEU A 160 11.96 4.47 8.28
C LEU A 160 12.05 2.94 8.23
N VAL A 161 11.57 2.35 7.14
CA VAL A 161 11.65 0.89 6.91
C VAL A 161 13.10 0.41 6.82
N VAL A 162 13.99 1.19 6.20
CA VAL A 162 15.43 0.90 6.17
C VAL A 162 16.04 0.92 7.58
N GLU A 163 15.65 1.86 8.43
CA GLU A 163 16.08 1.89 9.84
C GLU A 163 15.58 0.66 10.60
N GLU A 164 14.29 0.32 10.46
CA GLU A 164 13.71 -0.86 11.11
C GLU A 164 14.34 -2.19 10.65
N LEU A 165 14.72 -2.29 9.37
CA LEU A 165 15.46 -3.43 8.83
C LEU A 165 16.85 -3.56 9.46
N ARG A 166 17.53 -2.44 9.74
CA ARG A 166 18.85 -2.43 10.39
C ARG A 166 18.75 -2.84 11.85
N ASP A 167 17.66 -2.49 12.51
CA ASP A 167 17.40 -2.86 13.90
C ASP A 167 16.85 -4.29 14.07
N GLY A 168 16.60 -5.01 12.97
CA GLY A 168 16.12 -6.39 12.98
C GLY A 168 14.68 -6.54 13.48
N LYS A 169 13.88 -5.47 13.45
CA LYS A 169 12.49 -5.48 13.91
C LYS A 169 11.63 -6.28 12.94
N ILE A 170 10.99 -7.35 13.38
CA ILE A 170 9.99 -8.08 12.57
C ILE A 170 8.71 -8.18 13.39
N SER A 171 7.60 -7.67 12.85
CA SER A 171 6.29 -7.85 13.48
C SER A 171 5.71 -9.20 13.06
N LEU A 172 5.51 -10.11 14.02
CA LEU A 172 4.84 -11.39 13.76
C LEU A 172 3.32 -11.17 13.67
N ILE A 173 2.85 -10.40 12.68
CA ILE A 173 1.43 -10.32 12.35
C ILE A 173 1.10 -11.55 11.49
N PRO A 174 0.35 -12.53 12.04
CA PRO A 174 0.07 -13.77 11.34
C PRO A 174 -0.81 -13.53 10.11
N ASP A 175 -0.70 -14.44 9.14
CA ASP A 175 -1.57 -14.45 7.97
C ASP A 175 -3.04 -14.62 8.36
N SER A 176 -3.90 -13.69 7.91
CA SER A 176 -5.33 -13.73 8.14
C SER A 176 -6.03 -14.79 7.30
N ALA A 177 -5.43 -15.28 6.21
CA ALA A 177 -6.02 -16.33 5.38
C ALA A 177 -6.24 -17.64 6.15
N GLY A 178 -5.35 -17.96 7.11
CA GLY A 178 -5.51 -19.09 8.02
C GLY A 178 -6.71 -18.93 8.97
N ALA A 179 -6.98 -17.70 9.41
CA ALA A 179 -8.10 -17.37 10.30
C ALA A 179 -9.45 -17.29 9.56
N LEU A 180 -9.46 -16.80 8.32
CA LEU A 180 -10.68 -16.67 7.51
C LEU A 180 -11.28 -18.03 7.09
N ARG A 181 -10.44 -19.05 6.85
CA ARG A 181 -10.92 -20.43 6.62
C ARG A 181 -11.74 -20.99 7.78
N ALA A 182 -11.53 -20.50 9.01
CA ALA A 182 -12.32 -20.89 10.18
C ALA A 182 -13.63 -20.07 10.33
N CYS A 183 -13.69 -18.85 9.80
CA CYS A 183 -14.85 -17.97 9.93
C CYS A 183 -15.92 -18.17 8.82
N CYS A 184 -15.51 -18.51 7.59
CA CYS A 184 -16.43 -18.65 6.45
C CYS A 184 -17.33 -19.90 6.48
N LEU A 185 -17.31 -20.70 7.56
CA LEU A 185 -18.21 -21.84 7.76
C LEU A 185 -19.49 -21.49 8.53
N LYS A 186 -19.67 -20.24 8.97
CA LYS A 186 -20.95 -19.81 9.54
C LYS A 186 -21.84 -19.24 8.44
N PRO A 187 -22.98 -19.87 8.12
CA PRO A 187 -23.93 -19.30 7.17
C PRO A 187 -24.40 -17.93 7.69
N LEU A 188 -24.52 -16.98 6.77
CA LEU A 188 -25.14 -15.68 7.06
C LEU A 188 -26.58 -15.94 7.58
N PRO A 189 -27.03 -15.24 8.64
CA PRO A 189 -28.43 -15.32 9.04
C PRO A 189 -29.31 -14.82 7.88
N GLY A 190 -30.21 -15.69 7.43
CA GLY A 190 -31.19 -15.41 6.39
C GLY A 190 -32.36 -14.56 6.85
#